data_AF-A0A562IIP1-F1
#
_entry.id   AF-A0A562IIP1-F1
#
_cell.length_a   1.000
_cell.length_b   1.000
_cell.length_c   1.000
_cell.angle_alpha   90.00
_cell.angle_beta   90.00
_cell.angle_gamma   90.00
#
_symmetry.space_group_name_H-M   'P 1'
#
loop_
_entity.id
_entity.type
_entity.pdbx_description
1 polymer ?
#
loop_
_entity_poly.entity_id
_entity_poly.type
_entity_poly.pdbx_seq_one_letter_code
_entity_poly.pdbx_strand_id
1 'polypeptide(L)'
;MGATPAGLLADRELMELILPGIRADFALSERYAYRAESPLELPVHVLLGDGDEHVDLDRAAGWALECATPPQRHVFAGGHFFLTDHQSEILDPMRRIVASHTAVA
;
A
#
# COMPACT_ATOMS: atom_id res chain seq x y z
N MET A 1 -12.75 0.05 -10.00
CA MET A 1 -11.43 0.07 -10.66
C MET A 1 -11.00 1.51 -10.84
N GLY A 2 -10.48 2.14 -9.78
CA GLY A 2 -10.27 3.60 -9.75
C GLY A 2 -9.07 4.09 -10.56
N ALA A 3 -8.05 3.24 -10.79
CA ALA A 3 -6.86 3.59 -11.57
C ALA A 3 -6.80 2.96 -12.97
N THR A 4 -7.85 2.27 -13.42
CA THR A 4 -7.85 1.64 -14.74
C THR A 4 -8.23 2.68 -15.81
N PRO A 5 -7.39 2.93 -16.83
CA PRO A 5 -7.69 3.91 -17.87
C PRO A 5 -9.00 3.61 -18.60
N ALA A 6 -9.79 4.64 -18.90
CA ALA A 6 -11.10 4.47 -19.55
C ALA A 6 -11.03 3.75 -20.90
N GLY A 7 -9.94 3.97 -21.67
CA GLY A 7 -9.72 3.27 -22.94
C GLY A 7 -9.53 1.77 -22.78
N LEU A 8 -8.91 1.33 -21.68
CA LEU A 8 -8.75 -0.08 -21.35
C LEU A 8 -10.10 -0.71 -20.95
N LEU A 9 -10.93 0.03 -20.20
CA LEU A 9 -12.27 -0.43 -19.82
C LEU A 9 -13.20 -0.65 -21.03
N ALA A 10 -12.99 0.11 -22.11
CA ALA A 10 -13.77 0.02 -23.33
C ALA A 10 -13.31 -1.11 -24.27
N ASP A 11 -12.09 -1.62 -24.09
CA ASP A 11 -11.55 -2.71 -24.90
C ASP A 11 -11.90 -4.07 -24.30
N ARG A 12 -12.92 -4.71 -24.88
CA ARG A 12 -13.43 -5.99 -24.40
C ARG A 12 -12.41 -7.12 -24.52
N GLU A 13 -11.67 -7.20 -25.62
CA GLU A 13 -10.70 -8.29 -25.85
C GLU A 13 -9.57 -8.20 -24.84
N LEU A 14 -9.08 -6.98 -24.59
CA LEU A 14 -8.05 -6.75 -23.60
C LEU A 14 -8.54 -7.00 -22.17
N MET A 15 -9.79 -6.61 -21.85
CA MET A 15 -10.40 -6.93 -20.56
C MET A 15 -10.58 -8.44 -20.35
N GLU A 16 -11.00 -9.19 -21.37
CA GLU A 16 -11.11 -10.66 -21.31
C GLU A 16 -9.75 -11.33 -21.04
N LEU A 17 -8.65 -10.75 -21.53
CA LEU A 17 -7.30 -11.23 -21.30
C LEU A 17 -6.80 -10.96 -19.86
N ILE A 18 -7.05 -9.77 -19.30
CA ILE A 18 -6.46 -9.36 -18.01
C ILE A 18 -7.32 -9.71 -16.78
N LEU A 19 -8.65 -9.75 -16.93
CA LEU A 19 -9.58 -9.97 -15.82
C LEU A 19 -9.36 -11.28 -15.06
N PRO A 20 -9.01 -12.41 -15.69
CA PRO A 20 -8.73 -13.64 -14.97
C PRO A 20 -7.61 -13.47 -13.92
N GLY A 21 -6.53 -12.78 -14.29
CA GLY A 21 -5.41 -12.50 -13.39
C GLY A 21 -5.81 -11.56 -12.25
N ILE A 22 -6.45 -10.42 -12.59
CA ILE A 22 -6.93 -9.47 -11.58
C ILE A 22 -7.86 -10.15 -10.57
N ARG A 23 -8.81 -10.97 -11.03
CA ARG A 23 -9.73 -11.71 -10.15
C ARG A 23 -8.99 -12.71 -9.26
N ALA A 24 -7.95 -13.37 -9.77
CA ALA A 24 -7.14 -14.28 -8.98
C ALA A 24 -6.38 -13.55 -7.86
N ASP A 25 -5.84 -12.36 -8.14
CA ASP A 25 -5.14 -11.54 -7.16
C ASP A 25 -6.08 -11.05 -6.04
N PHE A 26 -7.28 -10.58 -6.40
CA PHE A 26 -8.31 -10.23 -5.42
C PHE A 26 -8.74 -11.44 -4.60
N ALA A 27 -8.95 -12.60 -5.22
CA ALA A 27 -9.32 -13.82 -4.51
C ALA A 27 -8.24 -14.27 -3.52
N LEU A 28 -6.95 -14.07 -3.84
CA LEU A 28 -5.86 -14.36 -2.92
C LEU A 28 -5.88 -13.41 -1.70
N SER A 29 -6.05 -12.11 -1.94
CA SER A 29 -6.12 -11.10 -0.88
C SER A 29 -7.33 -11.29 0.03
N GLU A 30 -8.52 -11.54 -0.53
CA GLU A 30 -9.77 -11.73 0.21
C GLU A 30 -9.79 -13.04 1.02
N ARG A 31 -9.11 -14.09 0.53
CA ARG A 31 -9.04 -15.40 1.20
C ARG A 31 -7.86 -15.51 2.16
N TYR A 32 -7.05 -14.47 2.29
CA TYR A 32 -5.95 -14.46 3.23
C TYR A 32 -6.49 -14.63 4.66
N ALA A 33 -6.09 -15.72 5.30
CA ALA A 33 -6.38 -15.99 6.70
C ALA A 33 -5.12 -15.70 7.52
N TYR A 34 -5.16 -14.58 8.27
CA TYR A 34 -4.05 -14.17 9.12
C TYR A 34 -3.67 -15.26 10.13
N ARG A 35 -2.36 -15.44 10.31
CA ARG A 35 -1.76 -16.31 11.32
C ARG A 35 -0.79 -15.46 12.11
N ALA A 36 -0.97 -15.40 13.42
CA ALA A 36 -0.11 -14.62 14.28
C ALA A 36 1.31 -15.18 14.30
N GLU A 37 2.29 -14.30 14.21
CA GLU A 37 3.73 -14.59 14.29
C GLU A 37 4.41 -13.59 15.23
N SER A 38 5.71 -13.77 15.46
CA SER A 38 6.49 -12.81 16.25
C SER A 38 6.52 -11.45 15.56
N PRO A 39 6.39 -10.32 16.31
CA PRO A 39 6.45 -8.99 15.72
C PRO A 39 7.76 -8.74 14.96
N LEU A 40 7.68 -7.93 13.91
CA LEU A 40 8.82 -7.53 13.09
C LEU A 40 9.82 -6.72 13.93
N GLU A 41 11.07 -7.19 13.99
CA GLU A 41 12.18 -6.52 14.69
C GLU A 41 12.86 -5.43 13.83
N LEU A 42 12.20 -4.99 12.76
CA LEU A 42 12.71 -3.98 11.82
C LEU A 42 11.86 -2.71 11.89
N PRO A 43 12.43 -1.52 11.60
CA PRO A 43 11.65 -0.31 11.43
C PRO A 43 10.61 -0.46 10.31
N VAL A 44 9.35 -0.17 10.62
CA VAL A 44 8.25 -0.19 9.64
C VAL A 44 7.71 1.22 9.45
N HIS A 45 7.51 1.60 8.18
CA HIS A 45 6.89 2.85 7.80
C HIS A 45 5.58 2.57 7.05
N VAL A 46 4.48 3.14 7.53
CA VAL A 46 3.14 2.99 6.95
C VAL A 46 2.78 4.28 6.22
N LEU A 47 2.50 4.18 4.91
CA LEU A 47 2.05 5.29 4.08
C LEU A 47 0.55 5.13 3.83
N LEU A 48 -0.21 6.22 3.95
CA LEU A 48 -1.67 6.20 3.80
C LEU A 48 -2.23 7.49 3.21
N GLY A 49 -3.31 7.38 2.44
CA GLY A 49 -4.13 8.51 2.00
C GLY A 49 -5.18 8.86 3.05
N ASP A 50 -5.39 10.14 3.34
CA ASP A 50 -6.39 10.60 4.31
C ASP A 50 -7.85 10.43 3.85
N GLY A 51 -8.07 10.22 2.56
CA GLY A 51 -9.35 9.94 1.94
C GLY A 51 -9.50 8.52 1.41
N ASP A 52 -8.65 7.57 1.83
CA ASP A 52 -8.77 6.17 1.41
C ASP A 52 -9.99 5.49 2.05
N GLU A 53 -11.01 5.19 1.23
CA GLU A 53 -12.25 4.52 1.66
C GLU A 53 -12.06 3.04 2.03
N HIS A 54 -10.92 2.44 1.64
CA HIS A 54 -10.63 1.03 1.91
C HIS A 54 -9.79 0.83 3.18
N VAL A 55 -8.93 1.81 3.52
CA VAL A 55 -8.02 1.75 4.66
C VAL A 55 -8.04 3.08 5.43
N ASP A 56 -8.82 3.13 6.50
CA ASP A 56 -8.85 4.28 7.40
C ASP A 56 -7.67 4.29 8.39
N LEU A 57 -7.59 5.37 9.17
CA LEU A 57 -6.53 5.57 10.17
C LEU A 57 -6.50 4.51 11.27
N ASP A 58 -7.64 3.91 11.60
CA ASP A 58 -7.78 2.93 12.68
C ASP A 58 -7.35 1.55 12.19
N ARG A 59 -7.73 1.16 10.97
CA ARG A 59 -7.22 -0.04 10.29
C ARG A 59 -5.71 0.03 10.14
N ALA A 60 -5.18 1.17 9.73
CA ALA A 60 -3.73 1.36 9.61
C ALA A 60 -3.01 1.27 10.98
N ALA A 61 -3.66 1.62 12.09
CA ALA A 61 -3.09 1.49 13.42
C ALA A 61 -2.85 0.03 13.84
N GLY A 62 -3.52 -0.94 13.20
CA GLY A 62 -3.30 -2.38 13.41
C GLY A 62 -1.86 -2.82 13.19
N TRP A 63 -1.08 -2.10 12.36
CA TRP A 63 0.35 -2.35 12.17
C TRP A 63 1.17 -2.30 13.45
N ALA A 64 0.72 -1.60 14.50
CA ALA A 64 1.41 -1.58 15.79
C ALA A 64 1.47 -2.96 16.47
N LEU A 65 0.53 -3.87 16.16
CA LEU A 65 0.53 -5.23 16.68
C LEU A 65 1.58 -6.13 16.01
N GLU A 66 1.93 -5.81 14.77
CA GLU A 66 2.85 -6.59 13.94
C GLU A 66 4.32 -6.14 14.08
N CYS A 67 4.61 -5.10 14.86
CA CYS A 67 5.94 -4.49 14.96
C CYS A 67 6.46 -4.48 16.40
N ALA A 68 7.72 -4.84 16.60
CA ALA A 68 8.36 -4.78 17.92
C ALA A 68 8.53 -3.34 18.45
N THR A 69 8.58 -2.37 17.54
CA THR A 69 8.57 -0.93 17.84
C THR A 69 7.43 -0.25 17.09
N PRO A 70 6.82 0.83 17.62
CA PRO A 70 5.72 1.50 16.94
C PRO A 70 6.10 1.95 15.51
N PRO A 71 5.30 1.61 14.49
CA PRO A 71 5.58 2.00 13.12
C PRO A 71 5.45 3.52 12.93
N GLN A 72 6.26 4.08 12.05
CA GLN A 72 6.15 5.49 11.68
C GLN A 72 5.09 5.67 10.59
N ARG A 73 4.19 6.63 10.76
CA ARG A 73 3.09 6.88 9.83
C ARG A 73 3.36 8.12 8.99
N HIS A 74 3.08 8.04 7.69
CA HIS A 74 3.13 9.15 6.74
C HIS A 74 1.76 9.26 6.07
N VAL A 75 1.09 10.39 6.27
CA VAL A 75 -0.26 10.64 5.74
C VAL A 75 -0.15 11.61 4.59
N PHE A 76 -0.73 11.25 3.46
CA PHE A 76 -0.80 12.06 2.25
C PHE A 76 -2.25 12.43 1.98
N ALA A 77 -2.47 13.57 1.33
CA ALA A 77 -3.79 13.90 0.84
C ALA A 77 -4.23 12.87 -0.23
N GLY A 78 -5.51 12.52 -0.27
CA GLY A 78 -6.08 11.74 -1.37
C GLY A 78 -6.56 10.34 -0.99
N GLY A 79 -7.13 9.66 -1.97
CA GLY A 79 -7.77 8.36 -1.80
C GLY A 79 -6.81 7.17 -1.92
N HIS A 80 -7.36 5.99 -2.22
CA HIS A 80 -6.61 4.73 -2.32
C HIS A 80 -5.40 4.78 -3.29
N PHE A 81 -5.46 5.64 -4.32
CA PHE A 81 -4.40 5.80 -5.32
C PHE A 81 -3.46 6.98 -5.06
N PHE A 82 -3.39 7.49 -3.81
CA PHE A 82 -2.52 8.61 -3.41
C PHE A 82 -1.05 8.43 -3.84
N LEU A 83 -0.58 7.18 -3.94
CA LEU A 83 0.77 6.86 -4.42
C LEU A 83 1.07 7.39 -5.82
N THR A 84 0.06 7.43 -6.70
CA THR A 84 0.21 7.94 -8.07
C THR A 84 0.18 9.47 -8.10
N ASP A 85 -0.65 10.08 -7.26
CA ASP A 85 -0.87 11.52 -7.24
C ASP A 85 0.25 12.28 -6.49
N HIS A 86 0.86 11.64 -5.50
CA HIS A 86 1.83 12.25 -4.57
C HIS A 86 3.26 11.71 -4.71
N GLN A 87 3.62 11.15 -5.88
CA GLN A 87 4.93 10.48 -6.09
C GLN A 87 6.13 11.31 -5.59
N SER A 88 6.19 12.59 -5.94
CA SER A 88 7.33 13.45 -5.53
C SER A 88 7.39 13.65 -4.02
N GLU A 89 6.24 13.84 -3.38
CA GLU A 89 6.12 14.02 -1.92
C GLU A 89 6.46 12.75 -1.15
N ILE A 90 6.14 11.58 -1.72
CA ILE A 90 6.46 10.26 -1.17
C ILE A 90 7.95 9.93 -1.30
N LEU A 91 8.61 10.36 -2.37
CA LEU A 91 10.03 10.07 -2.59
C LEU A 91 10.94 10.70 -1.54
N ASP A 92 10.58 11.85 -0.97
CA ASP A 92 11.40 12.53 0.03
C ASP A 92 11.54 11.79 1.37
N PRO A 93 10.46 11.29 2.02
CA PRO A 93 10.60 10.39 3.16
C PRO A 93 11.28 9.07 2.77
N MET A 94 10.97 8.48 1.61
CA MET A 94 11.63 7.24 1.17
C MET A 94 13.15 7.38 1.04
N ARG A 95 13.63 8.47 0.43
CA ARG A 95 15.08 8.77 0.32
C ARG A 95 15.73 8.87 1.70
N ARG A 96 15.10 9.56 2.65
CA ARG A 96 15.62 9.69 4.03
C ARG A 96 15.69 8.33 4.74
N ILE A 97 14.64 7.52 4.61
CA ILE A 97 14.57 6.17 5.20
C ILE A 97 15.68 5.28 4.64
N VAL A 98 15.84 5.27 3.32
CA VAL A 98 16.90 4.47 2.68
C VAL A 98 18.27 4.98 3.12
N ALA A 99 18.51 6.29 3.09
CA ALA A 99 19.79 6.88 3.48
C ALA A 99 20.16 6.59 4.94
N SER A 100 19.20 6.60 5.87
CA SER A 100 19.46 6.30 7.29
C SER A 100 19.86 4.85 7.56
N HIS A 101 19.67 3.95 6.59
CA HIS A 101 20.00 2.52 6.69
C HIS A 101 21.06 2.07 5.67
N THR A 102 21.45 2.94 4.72
CA THR A 102 22.53 2.70 3.74
C THR A 102 23.79 3.51 4.03
N ALA A 103 23.82 4.31 5.11
CA ALA A 103 25.06 4.80 5.70
C ALA A 103 25.85 3.62 6.29
N VAL A 104 26.43 2.82 5.41
CA VAL A 104 27.50 1.88 5.69
C VAL A 104 28.81 2.67 5.65
N ALA A 105 29.64 2.42 6.66
CA ALA A 105 31.01 2.88 6.91
C ALA A 105 31.85 3.26 5.67
#